data_AF-A0A2U9BZ77-F1
#
_entry.id   AF-A0A2U9BZ77-F1
#
_cell.length_a   1.000
_cell.length_b   1.000
_cell.length_c   1.000
_cell.angle_alpha   90.00
_cell.angle_beta   90.00
_cell.angle_gamma   90.00
#
_symmetry.space_group_name_H-M   'P 1'
#
loop_
_entity.id
_entity.type
_entity.pdbx_description
1 polymer ?
#
loop_
_entity_poly.entity_id
_entity_poly.type
_entity_poly.pdbx_seq_one_letter_code
_entity_poly.pdbx_strand_id
1 'polypeptide(L)'
;MLHLTAGRVGSLLARRATAALTNSSVRMASHGHDVAEMVDMSQPLYVDRVDIPLPDRPYKDTLSPAEESLKQKEKGPWSQLSKEEKLALYRLKFCQTFPEMQEPSAEWKTVLGGIFIFLGLTGLVVWWQKVYGKKKKVCLNTCERTNPSCDNIAHTRCCYISPGADLSYSRFFNSLQKRPSCS
;
A
#
# COMPACT_ATOMS: atom_id res chain seq x y z
N MET A 1 -68.60 -1.23 15.88
CA MET A 1 -68.64 -2.37 14.94
C MET A 1 -67.21 -2.62 14.48
N LEU A 2 -66.50 -3.55 15.13
CA LEU A 2 -66.10 -4.87 14.58
C LEU A 2 -65.30 -4.70 13.28
N HIS A 3 -64.01 -5.04 13.18
CA HIS A 3 -63.52 -6.42 13.28
C HIS A 3 -61.97 -6.47 13.38
N LEU A 4 -61.43 -7.34 14.24
CA LEU A 4 -60.01 -7.77 14.24
C LEU A 4 -59.71 -8.61 13.00
N THR A 5 -58.51 -8.47 12.44
CA THR A 5 -57.81 -9.60 11.80
C THR A 5 -56.31 -9.54 12.09
N ALA A 6 -55.89 -10.40 13.00
CA ALA A 6 -54.52 -10.86 13.13
C ALA A 6 -54.12 -11.63 11.86
N GLY A 7 -52.92 -11.40 11.35
CA GLY A 7 -52.43 -12.02 10.11
C GLY A 7 -50.92 -12.25 10.11
N ARG A 8 -50.53 -13.45 10.58
CA ARG A 8 -49.34 -14.25 10.24
C ARG A 8 -47.95 -13.57 10.18
N VAL A 9 -47.16 -13.86 11.22
CA VAL A 9 -45.69 -13.91 11.17
C VAL A 9 -45.28 -15.10 10.28
N GLY A 10 -44.81 -14.82 9.07
CA GLY A 10 -44.20 -15.80 8.18
C GLY A 10 -42.69 -15.85 8.39
N SER A 11 -42.22 -16.93 9.02
CA SER A 11 -40.82 -17.33 9.06
C SER A 11 -40.31 -17.59 7.63
N LEU A 12 -39.31 -16.82 7.17
CA LEU A 12 -38.54 -17.15 5.98
C LEU A 12 -37.14 -17.59 6.41
N LEU A 13 -37.06 -18.89 6.70
CA LEU A 13 -35.79 -19.61 6.78
C LEU A 13 -35.07 -19.59 5.44
N ALA A 14 -33.76 -19.34 5.52
CA ALA A 14 -32.71 -19.86 4.64
C ALA A 14 -32.84 -19.53 3.14
N ARG A 15 -32.46 -18.31 2.76
CA ARG A 15 -31.91 -18.08 1.42
C ARG A 15 -30.44 -18.53 1.41
N ARG A 16 -30.19 -19.58 0.63
CA ARG A 16 -28.87 -20.13 0.29
C ARG A 16 -27.87 -19.02 0.01
N ALA A 17 -26.81 -18.96 0.80
CA ALA A 17 -25.61 -18.20 0.48
C ALA A 17 -24.81 -18.98 -0.57
N THR A 18 -25.16 -18.81 -1.86
CA THR A 18 -24.19 -19.08 -2.93
C THR A 18 -23.25 -17.88 -2.96
N ALA A 19 -22.08 -18.03 -2.34
CA ALA A 19 -20.96 -17.13 -2.56
C ALA A 19 -20.61 -17.19 -4.06
N ALA A 20 -21.10 -16.21 -4.82
CA ALA A 20 -20.61 -15.95 -6.16
C ALA A 20 -19.21 -15.35 -5.99
N LEU A 21 -18.18 -16.21 -6.09
CA LEU A 21 -16.81 -15.77 -6.30
C LEU A 21 -16.78 -15.06 -7.65
N THR A 22 -16.79 -13.74 -7.62
CA THR A 22 -16.61 -12.91 -8.81
C THR A 22 -15.16 -13.06 -9.24
N ASN A 23 -14.90 -13.96 -10.19
CA ASN A 23 -13.63 -14.00 -10.92
C ASN A 23 -13.47 -12.67 -11.64
N SER A 24 -12.78 -11.73 -11.02
CA SER A 24 -12.32 -10.50 -11.66
C SER A 24 -11.21 -10.88 -12.63
N SER A 25 -11.60 -11.13 -13.88
CA SER A 25 -10.67 -11.30 -14.99
C SER A 25 -10.08 -9.93 -15.33
N VAL A 26 -8.90 -9.64 -14.74
CA VAL A 26 -8.07 -8.52 -15.17
C VAL A 26 -7.50 -8.89 -16.54
N ARG A 27 -8.07 -8.30 -17.59
CA ARG A 27 -7.44 -8.34 -18.91
C ARG A 27 -6.25 -7.39 -18.88
N MET A 28 -5.04 -7.95 -18.89
CA MET A 28 -3.84 -7.16 -19.15
C MET A 28 -3.91 -6.67 -20.60
N ALA A 29 -3.84 -5.35 -20.78
CA ALA A 29 -3.66 -4.77 -22.10
C ALA A 29 -2.26 -5.19 -22.59
N SER A 30 -2.24 -5.93 -23.70
CA SER A 30 -1.00 -6.25 -24.42
C SER A 30 -0.45 -4.94 -24.99
N HIS A 31 0.45 -4.29 -24.26
CA HIS A 31 1.24 -3.20 -24.82
C HIS A 31 2.06 -3.77 -25.98
N GLY A 32 1.89 -3.16 -27.16
CA GLY A 32 2.70 -3.45 -28.35
C GLY A 32 4.18 -3.32 -28.00
N HIS A 33 4.98 -4.22 -28.57
CA HIS A 33 6.41 -4.32 -28.34
C HIS A 33 7.14 -3.25 -29.17
N ASP A 34 6.90 -1.98 -28.87
CA ASP A 34 7.79 -0.90 -29.30
C ASP A 34 9.06 -1.04 -28.47
N VAL A 35 10.14 -1.45 -29.13
CA VAL A 35 11.47 -1.55 -28.53
C VAL A 35 11.82 -0.18 -28.00
N ALA A 36 11.83 -0.01 -26.68
CA ALA A 36 12.30 1.21 -26.04
C ALA A 36 13.78 1.39 -26.43
N GLU A 37 14.01 2.22 -27.44
CA GLU A 37 15.35 2.62 -27.85
C GLU A 37 16.05 3.24 -26.64
N MET A 38 17.32 2.88 -26.43
CA MET A 38 18.11 3.48 -25.36
C MET A 38 18.18 4.99 -25.62
N VAL A 39 17.48 5.76 -24.78
CA VAL A 39 17.35 7.19 -24.94
C VAL A 39 18.73 7.85 -24.79
N ASP A 40 19.15 8.56 -25.84
CA ASP A 40 20.37 9.38 -25.83
C ASP A 40 20.17 10.60 -24.93
N MET A 41 20.75 10.53 -23.72
CA MET A 41 20.66 11.57 -22.70
C MET A 41 21.45 12.84 -23.04
N SER A 42 22.22 12.86 -24.13
CA SER A 42 22.92 14.06 -24.60
C SER A 42 22.01 15.02 -25.38
N GLN A 43 20.86 14.53 -25.85
CA GLN A 43 19.87 15.31 -26.58
C GLN A 43 18.72 15.75 -25.67
N PRO A 44 18.07 16.89 -25.96
CA PRO A 44 16.90 17.32 -25.21
C PRO A 44 15.76 16.31 -25.38
N LEU A 45 15.20 15.87 -24.25
CA LEU A 45 14.06 14.96 -24.21
C LEU A 45 12.76 15.73 -24.43
N TYR A 46 11.83 15.14 -25.17
CA TYR A 46 10.45 15.60 -25.17
C TYR A 46 9.84 15.50 -23.77
N VAL A 47 9.20 16.56 -23.29
CA VAL A 47 8.54 16.62 -21.98
C VAL A 47 7.23 17.39 -22.04
N ASP A 48 6.15 16.76 -21.59
CA ASP A 48 4.84 17.39 -21.40
C ASP A 48 4.75 17.99 -20.00
N ARG A 49 4.96 19.31 -19.89
CA ARG A 49 4.85 20.02 -18.61
C ARG A 49 4.13 21.35 -18.76
N VAL A 50 3.37 21.73 -17.74
CA VAL A 50 2.57 22.96 -17.75
C VAL A 50 3.43 24.22 -17.63
N ASP A 51 4.60 24.12 -17.00
CA ASP A 51 5.59 25.21 -16.86
C ASP A 51 6.34 25.51 -18.16
N ILE A 52 6.51 24.51 -19.03
CA ILE A 52 7.21 24.62 -20.31
C ILE A 52 6.23 24.26 -21.43
N PRO A 53 5.36 25.19 -21.85
CA PRO A 53 4.31 24.91 -22.83
C PRO A 53 4.85 24.59 -24.23
N LEU A 54 6.12 24.90 -24.49
CA LEU A 54 6.80 24.68 -25.76
C LEU A 54 8.06 23.84 -25.51
N PRO A 55 8.01 22.52 -25.70
CA PRO A 55 9.17 21.65 -25.55
C PRO A 55 10.19 21.90 -26.66
N ASP A 56 11.46 21.65 -26.36
CA ASP A 56 12.59 21.86 -27.27
C ASP A 56 12.59 20.88 -28.46
N ARG A 57 12.02 19.69 -28.26
CA ARG A 57 11.87 18.63 -29.26
C ARG A 57 10.38 18.40 -29.57
N PRO A 58 9.97 18.06 -30.81
CA PRO A 58 8.62 17.60 -31.10
C PRO A 58 8.35 16.20 -30.54
N TYR A 59 7.07 15.82 -30.40
CA TYR A 59 6.70 14.48 -29.96
C TYR A 59 7.09 13.38 -30.95
N LYS A 60 6.85 13.60 -32.25
CA LYS A 60 7.28 12.69 -33.32
C LYS A 60 8.47 13.26 -34.10
N ASP A 61 9.56 12.50 -34.13
CA ASP A 61 10.75 12.84 -34.94
C ASP A 61 10.72 12.21 -36.34
N THR A 62 10.19 10.98 -36.44
CA THR A 62 10.05 10.27 -37.71
C THR A 62 8.66 10.52 -38.28
N LEU A 63 8.58 11.13 -39.47
CA LEU A 63 7.32 11.42 -40.13
C LEU A 63 7.02 10.40 -41.22
N SER A 64 5.76 9.98 -41.29
CA SER A 64 5.22 9.29 -42.45
C SER A 64 5.17 10.23 -43.66
N PRO A 65 5.25 9.74 -44.91
CA PRO A 65 5.13 10.58 -46.11
C PRO A 65 3.85 11.42 -46.14
N ALA A 66 2.76 10.93 -45.54
CA ALA A 66 1.53 11.71 -45.38
C ALA A 66 1.71 12.89 -44.42
N GLU A 67 2.40 12.68 -43.29
CA GLU A 67 2.68 13.70 -42.28
C GLU A 67 3.70 14.73 -42.79
N GLU A 68 4.68 14.30 -43.59
CA GLU A 68 5.60 15.20 -44.30
C GLU A 68 4.85 16.13 -45.27
N SER A 69 3.88 15.59 -46.02
CA SER A 69 3.05 16.42 -46.90
C SER A 69 2.23 17.45 -46.13
N LEU A 70 1.74 17.10 -44.93
CA LEU A 70 1.06 18.03 -44.01
C LEU A 70 2.02 19.10 -43.50
N LYS A 71 3.27 18.76 -43.18
CA LYS A 71 4.31 19.73 -42.79
C LYS A 71 4.68 20.69 -43.92
N GLN A 72 4.62 20.25 -45.18
CA GLN A 72 4.80 21.18 -46.30
C GLN A 72 3.60 22.13 -46.44
N LYS A 73 2.37 21.64 -46.23
CA LYS A 73 1.16 22.49 -46.20
C LYS A 73 1.17 23.48 -45.03
N GLU A 74 1.75 23.13 -43.88
CA GLU A 74 1.86 24.00 -42.69
C GLU A 74 2.61 25.32 -43.00
N LYS A 75 3.54 25.30 -43.97
CA LYS A 75 4.29 26.50 -44.40
C LYS A 75 3.43 27.51 -45.17
N GLY A 76 2.27 27.08 -45.68
CA GLY A 76 1.31 27.93 -46.40
C GLY A 76 0.31 28.64 -45.48
N PRO A 77 -0.75 29.25 -46.04
CA PRO A 77 -1.78 29.92 -45.26
C PRO A 77 -2.66 28.92 -44.49
N TRP A 78 -2.77 29.08 -43.18
CA TRP A 78 -3.55 28.20 -42.29
C TRP A 78 -5.07 28.26 -42.50
N SER A 79 -5.54 29.21 -43.31
CA SER A 79 -6.94 29.30 -43.74
C SER A 79 -7.33 28.16 -44.69
N GLN A 80 -6.37 27.56 -45.41
CA GLN A 80 -6.61 26.46 -46.34
C GLN A 80 -6.58 25.08 -45.65
N LEU A 81 -6.11 25.00 -44.40
CA LEU A 81 -6.07 23.76 -43.64
C LEU A 81 -7.44 23.42 -43.03
N SER A 82 -7.84 22.17 -43.19
CA SER A 82 -9.04 21.63 -42.53
C SER A 82 -8.83 21.56 -41.01
N LYS A 83 -9.93 21.43 -40.25
CA LYS A 83 -9.86 21.28 -38.78
C LYS A 83 -9.11 20.00 -38.39
N GLU A 84 -9.27 18.94 -39.18
CA GLU A 84 -8.63 17.64 -38.94
C GLU A 84 -7.12 17.71 -39.21
N GLU A 85 -6.70 18.41 -40.27
CA GLU A 85 -5.28 18.63 -40.57
C GLU A 85 -4.58 19.44 -39.46
N LYS A 86 -5.28 20.43 -38.88
CA LYS A 86 -4.78 21.19 -37.73
C LYS A 86 -4.62 20.32 -36.48
N LEU A 87 -5.58 19.43 -36.22
CA LEU A 87 -5.49 18.47 -35.12
C LEU A 87 -4.37 17.44 -35.33
N ALA A 88 -4.17 16.98 -36.56
CA ALA A 88 -3.06 16.10 -36.91
C ALA A 88 -1.71 16.80 -36.66
N LEU A 89 -1.55 18.06 -37.11
CA LEU A 89 -0.35 18.86 -36.81
C LEU A 89 -0.13 19.05 -35.30
N TYR A 90 -1.20 19.22 -34.54
CA TYR A 90 -1.13 19.29 -33.08
C TYR A 90 -0.59 17.99 -32.47
N ARG A 91 -1.15 16.83 -32.83
CA ARG A 91 -0.72 15.51 -32.33
C ARG A 91 0.67 15.07 -32.84
N LEU A 92 1.16 15.68 -33.91
CA LEU A 92 2.56 15.52 -34.36
C LEU A 92 3.54 16.24 -33.45
N LYS A 93 3.18 17.45 -33.01
CA LYS A 93 4.05 18.29 -32.18
C LYS A 93 3.94 17.93 -30.70
N PHE A 94 2.73 17.68 -30.21
CA PHE A 94 2.42 17.45 -28.80
C PHE A 94 1.76 16.09 -28.60
N CYS A 95 2.15 15.37 -27.55
CA CYS A 95 1.50 14.11 -27.17
C CYS A 95 0.14 14.36 -26.51
N GLN A 96 0.13 15.18 -25.46
CA GLN A 96 -1.05 15.44 -24.63
C GLN A 96 -1.56 16.87 -24.74
N THR A 97 -2.85 17.06 -24.51
CA THR A 97 -3.45 18.40 -24.38
C THR A 97 -3.34 18.95 -22.96
N PHE A 98 -3.41 20.27 -22.78
CA PHE A 98 -3.42 20.89 -21.44
C PHE A 98 -4.43 20.31 -20.45
N PRO A 99 -5.70 20.03 -20.82
CA PRO A 99 -6.62 19.38 -19.89
C PRO A 99 -6.25 17.92 -19.59
N GLU A 100 -5.69 17.18 -20.55
CA GLU A 100 -5.17 15.82 -20.33
C GLU A 100 -3.99 15.86 -19.33
N MET A 101 -3.06 16.82 -19.49
CA MET A 101 -1.93 16.99 -18.58
C MET A 101 -2.34 17.45 -17.16
N GLN A 102 -3.45 18.17 -17.04
CA GLN A 102 -3.96 18.68 -15.76
C GLN A 102 -4.98 17.73 -15.11
N GLU A 103 -5.16 16.53 -15.65
CA GLU A 103 -6.11 15.56 -15.08
C GLU A 103 -5.69 15.18 -13.65
N PRO A 104 -6.57 15.35 -12.64
CA PRO A 104 -6.22 15.03 -11.26
C PRO A 104 -6.13 13.51 -11.06
N SER A 105 -4.99 13.03 -10.52
CA SER A 105 -4.82 11.61 -10.24
C SER A 105 -5.57 11.18 -8.98
N ALA A 106 -6.16 9.98 -9.01
CA ALA A 106 -6.86 9.39 -7.88
C ALA A 106 -5.94 8.56 -6.95
N GLU A 107 -4.63 8.68 -7.12
CA GLU A 107 -3.61 7.90 -6.39
C GLU A 107 -3.65 8.15 -4.88
N TRP A 108 -4.05 9.35 -4.45
CA TRP A 108 -4.22 9.66 -3.02
C TRP A 108 -5.19 8.69 -2.32
N LYS A 109 -6.17 8.12 -3.05
CA LYS A 109 -7.12 7.15 -2.50
C LYS A 109 -6.43 5.82 -2.16
N THR A 110 -5.50 5.36 -3.00
CA THR A 110 -4.76 4.12 -2.73
C THR A 110 -3.74 4.33 -1.61
N VAL A 111 -3.11 5.51 -1.54
CA VAL A 111 -2.23 5.90 -0.43
C VAL A 111 -2.99 5.86 0.91
N LEU A 112 -4.16 6.51 0.99
CA LEU A 112 -5.00 6.47 2.19
C LEU A 112 -5.46 5.04 2.52
N GLY A 113 -5.89 4.28 1.52
CA GLY A 113 -6.29 2.88 1.70
C GLY A 113 -5.16 2.03 2.29
N GLY A 114 -3.93 2.17 1.78
CA GLY A 114 -2.75 1.50 2.30
C GLY A 114 -2.49 1.82 3.77
N ILE A 115 -2.54 3.11 4.15
CA ILE A 115 -2.35 3.55 5.53
C ILE A 115 -3.37 2.89 6.47
N PHE A 116 -4.67 2.90 6.10
CA PHE A 116 -5.70 2.28 6.92
C PHE A 116 -5.55 0.76 7.05
N ILE A 117 -5.08 0.08 6.00
CA ILE A 117 -4.81 -1.37 6.06
C ILE A 117 -3.68 -1.65 7.07
N PHE A 118 -2.57 -0.92 7.01
CA PHE A 118 -1.46 -1.12 7.97
C PHE A 118 -1.86 -0.80 9.41
N LEU A 119 -2.65 0.27 9.63
CA LEU A 119 -3.19 0.59 10.96
C LEU A 119 -4.17 -0.48 11.46
N GLY A 120 -5.02 -1.00 10.59
CA GLY A 120 -5.94 -2.09 10.93
C GLY A 120 -5.21 -3.39 11.30
N LEU A 121 -4.20 -3.78 10.51
CA LEU A 121 -3.41 -4.99 10.76
C LEU A 121 -2.55 -4.86 12.03
N THR A 122 -1.90 -3.73 12.25
CA THR A 122 -1.12 -3.48 13.48
C THR A 122 -2.02 -3.49 14.72
N GLY A 123 -3.20 -2.85 14.64
CA GLY A 123 -4.20 -2.91 15.71
C GLY A 123 -4.67 -4.34 16.01
N LEU A 124 -4.90 -5.15 14.97
CA LEU A 124 -5.28 -6.55 15.10
C LEU A 124 -4.18 -7.38 15.79
N VAL A 125 -2.91 -7.18 15.42
CA VAL A 125 -1.76 -7.86 16.02
C VAL A 125 -1.61 -7.49 17.50
N VAL A 126 -1.72 -6.21 17.85
CA VAL A 126 -1.64 -5.75 19.25
C VAL A 126 -2.79 -6.32 20.08
N TRP A 127 -4.00 -6.34 19.53
CA TRP A 127 -5.15 -6.97 20.20
C TRP A 127 -4.93 -8.46 20.43
N TRP A 128 -4.44 -9.20 19.41
CA TRP A 128 -4.11 -10.61 19.53
C TRP A 128 -3.05 -10.87 20.60
N GLN A 129 -1.97 -10.08 20.62
CA GLN A 129 -0.95 -10.12 21.67
C GLN A 129 -1.53 -9.86 23.06
N LYS A 130 -2.53 -8.97 23.19
CA LYS A 130 -3.18 -8.66 24.49
C LYS A 130 -4.08 -9.78 25.00
N VAL A 131 -4.76 -10.50 24.11
CA VAL A 131 -5.67 -11.62 24.47
C VAL A 131 -4.87 -12.87 24.82
N TYR A 132 -3.88 -13.22 24.01
CA TYR A 132 -3.15 -14.49 24.15
C TYR A 132 -1.77 -14.36 24.82
N GLY A 133 -1.23 -13.15 24.98
CA GLY A 133 0.10 -12.89 25.55
C GLY A 133 0.14 -12.55 27.05
N LYS A 134 -0.98 -12.60 27.78
CA LYS A 134 -0.96 -12.38 29.24
C LYS A 134 -0.44 -13.64 29.97
N LYS A 135 0.84 -13.65 30.35
CA LYS A 135 1.31 -14.50 31.46
C LYS A 135 0.67 -13.99 32.76
N LYS A 136 -0.11 -14.84 33.46
CA LYS A 136 -0.61 -14.52 34.80
C LYS A 136 0.58 -14.15 35.68
N LYS A 137 0.62 -12.92 36.20
CA LYS A 137 1.46 -12.63 37.36
C LYS A 137 0.78 -13.32 38.55
N VAL A 138 1.26 -14.51 38.89
CA VAL A 138 0.95 -15.14 40.18
C VAL A 138 1.72 -14.34 41.22
N CYS A 139 1.00 -13.51 41.98
CA CYS A 139 1.52 -13.03 43.25
C CYS A 139 1.36 -14.21 44.22
N LEU A 140 2.49 -14.79 44.63
CA LEU A 140 2.47 -15.80 45.69
C LEU A 140 2.23 -15.06 47.00
N ASN A 141 1.01 -15.11 47.51
CA ASN A 141 0.73 -14.63 48.87
C ASN A 141 1.30 -15.68 49.81
N THR A 142 2.47 -15.44 50.37
CA THR A 142 2.98 -16.25 51.48
C THR A 142 3.60 -15.32 52.49
N CYS A 143 2.79 -14.90 53.46
CA CYS A 143 3.30 -14.63 54.79
C CYS A 143 2.35 -15.31 55.76
N GLU A 144 2.75 -16.53 56.12
CA GLU A 144 2.14 -17.38 57.12
C GLU A 144 2.17 -16.66 58.47
N ARG A 145 0.98 -16.44 59.02
CA ARG A 145 0.78 -15.87 60.35
C ARG A 145 1.15 -16.96 61.37
N THR A 146 2.36 -16.92 61.92
CA THR A 146 2.72 -17.12 63.36
C THR A 146 4.21 -17.45 63.54
N ASN A 147 5.02 -16.49 64.00
CA ASN A 147 6.04 -16.68 65.06
C ASN A 147 6.73 -15.34 65.40
N PRO A 148 6.70 -14.86 66.66
CA PRO A 148 7.27 -13.58 67.07
C PRO A 148 8.74 -13.75 67.51
N SER A 149 9.64 -14.15 66.60
CA SER A 149 11.05 -14.35 66.98
C SER A 149 12.06 -14.26 65.83
N CYS A 150 11.90 -13.30 64.91
CA CYS A 150 12.93 -13.00 63.90
C CYS A 150 13.24 -11.49 63.87
N ASP A 151 13.89 -11.01 64.93
CA ASP A 151 14.73 -9.83 64.83
C ASP A 151 16.04 -10.21 64.13
N ASN A 152 16.38 -9.43 63.12
CA ASN A 152 17.67 -9.36 62.41
C ASN A 152 17.92 -10.34 61.25
N ILE A 153 18.11 -9.71 60.08
CA ILE A 153 18.75 -10.22 58.86
C ILE A 153 17.90 -11.23 58.07
N ALA A 154 16.99 -10.70 57.23
CA ALA A 154 16.44 -11.44 56.10
C ALA A 154 16.92 -10.80 54.80
N HIS A 155 17.98 -11.39 54.22
CA HIS A 155 18.33 -11.22 52.82
C HIS A 155 17.07 -11.34 51.96
N THR A 156 16.70 -10.27 51.26
CA THR A 156 15.72 -10.33 50.18
C THR A 156 16.32 -11.12 49.02
N ARG A 157 16.35 -12.46 49.13
CA ARG A 157 16.49 -13.32 47.95
C ARG A 157 15.18 -13.22 47.19
N CYS A 158 15.12 -12.27 46.26
CA CYS A 158 14.21 -12.39 45.12
C CYS A 158 14.64 -13.63 44.32
N CYS A 159 14.04 -14.78 44.62
CA CYS A 159 14.05 -15.92 43.70
C CYS A 159 13.22 -15.51 42.48
N TYR A 160 13.89 -15.05 41.42
CA TYR A 160 13.29 -14.96 40.09
C TYR A 160 13.00 -16.39 39.61
N ILE A 161 11.76 -16.84 39.76
CA ILE A 161 11.27 -18.02 39.05
C ILE A 161 11.09 -17.59 37.60
N SER A 162 12.06 -17.94 36.76
CA SER A 162 12.02 -17.75 35.31
C SER A 162 11.01 -18.76 34.71
N PRO A 163 9.88 -18.32 34.11
CA PRO A 163 8.92 -19.25 33.53
C PRO A 163 9.29 -19.52 32.07
N GLY A 164 9.92 -20.69 31.86
CA GLY A 164 10.06 -21.31 30.54
C GLY A 164 11.08 -20.61 29.65
N ALA A 165 12.36 -20.85 29.93
CA ALA A 165 13.33 -20.90 28.85
C ALA A 165 12.93 -22.06 27.95
N ASP A 166 12.45 -21.75 26.75
CA ASP A 166 12.54 -22.69 25.64
C ASP A 166 14.03 -23.06 25.51
N LEU A 167 14.31 -24.31 25.84
CA LEU A 167 15.63 -24.79 26.24
C LEU A 167 16.58 -25.02 25.05
N SER A 168 16.40 -24.29 23.94
CA SER A 168 17.09 -24.60 22.68
C SER A 168 18.05 -23.52 22.17
N TYR A 169 17.85 -22.23 22.48
CA TYR A 169 18.64 -21.17 21.81
C TYR A 169 19.68 -20.42 22.68
N SER A 170 19.56 -20.42 24.01
CA SER A 170 20.41 -19.58 24.88
C SER A 170 21.69 -20.25 25.39
N ARG A 171 21.87 -21.57 25.16
CA ARG A 171 23.06 -22.30 25.64
C ARG A 171 24.31 -22.05 24.78
N PHE A 172 24.18 -21.47 23.60
CA PHE A 172 25.33 -21.19 22.73
C PHE A 172 26.03 -19.85 23.04
N PHE A 173 25.32 -18.86 23.60
CA PHE A 173 25.87 -17.51 23.73
C PHE A 173 26.63 -17.24 25.05
N ASN A 174 26.32 -17.97 26.13
CA ASN A 174 26.88 -17.69 27.47
C ASN A 174 28.17 -18.47 27.82
N SER A 175 28.75 -19.22 26.88
CA SER A 175 30.04 -19.91 27.11
C SER A 175 31.26 -19.02 26.81
N LEU A 176 31.09 -17.76 26.39
CA LEU A 176 32.17 -16.92 25.87
C LEU A 176 32.42 -15.59 26.59
N GLN A 177 31.97 -15.40 27.83
CA GLN A 177 32.39 -14.21 28.59
C GLN A 177 32.79 -14.53 30.03
N LYS A 178 33.96 -15.15 30.13
CA LYS A 178 35.03 -14.92 31.13
C LYS A 178 34.61 -14.24 32.45
N ARG A 179 34.69 -15.00 33.54
CA ARG A 179 35.36 -14.55 34.79
C ARG A 179 36.86 -14.29 34.47
N PRO A 180 37.62 -13.39 35.14
CA PRO A 180 37.79 -13.45 36.61
C PRO A 180 38.11 -12.16 37.40
N SER A 181 38.09 -12.36 38.73
CA SER A 181 38.88 -11.75 39.81
C SER A 181 38.65 -10.31 40.27
N CYS A 182 38.35 -10.17 41.56
CA CYS A 182 38.82 -9.07 42.40
C CYS A 182 39.42 -9.65 43.69
N SER A 183 40.54 -9.04 44.10
CA SER A 183 41.34 -9.27 45.30
C SER A 183 40.58 -9.08 46.61
#